data_AF-A0A2D7YNJ2-F1
#
_entry.id   AF-A0A2D7YNJ2-F1
#
_cell.length_a   1.000
_cell.length_b   1.000
_cell.length_c   1.000
_cell.angle_alpha   90.00
_cell.angle_beta   90.00
_cell.angle_gamma   90.00
#
_symmetry.space_group_name_H-M   'P 1'
#
loop_
_entity.id
_entity.type
_entity.pdbx_description
1 polymer ?
#
loop_
_entity_poly.entity_id
_entity_poly.type
_entity_poly.pdbx_seq_one_letter_code
_entity_poly.pdbx_strand_id
1 'polypeptide(L)'
;MDNIVQPIALITSPFTDKFSIPRQPGLAPSVISTVSFVGDFDHAASIEGIQQYSHLWLIFEFNQHRSHQWRERVRPPRLGGNKQLGVFATRSPFRPNNLGMSVVKLVDVVVKPQVKLVVSGADLLDQTPIVDIKPYVPYVDAIPEASSAFAGDEPNQLEVCFSATAEAFIDELTSNAAKSEHYQNLRQVIIEVLRQDPRPAYHASKQPERHYVSQLYDLELNWYVTGQCLTITEIRQQKDF
;
A
#
# COMPACT_ATOMS: atom_id res chain seq x y z
N MET A 1 9.04 -8.48 -31.14
CA MET A 1 7.57 -8.38 -31.05
C MET A 1 7.28 -7.69 -29.74
N ASP A 2 6.70 -6.50 -29.79
CA ASP A 2 6.28 -5.79 -28.59
C ASP A 2 4.89 -6.31 -28.21
N ASN A 3 4.77 -6.81 -26.98
CA ASN A 3 3.48 -7.25 -26.44
C ASN A 3 2.84 -6.06 -25.72
N ILE A 4 1.63 -5.70 -26.14
CA ILE A 4 0.87 -4.62 -25.52
C ILE A 4 0.14 -5.20 -24.30
N VAL A 5 0.41 -4.65 -23.11
CA VAL A 5 -0.34 -4.96 -21.88
C VAL A 5 -1.30 -3.80 -21.62
N GLN A 6 -2.59 -4.11 -21.44
CA GLN A 6 -3.63 -3.14 -21.18
C GLN A 6 -4.12 -3.26 -19.73
N PRO A 7 -4.36 -2.15 -19.02
CA PRO A 7 -5.04 -2.18 -17.73
C PRO A 7 -6.44 -2.77 -17.84
N ILE A 8 -6.78 -3.67 -16.92
CA ILE A 8 -8.12 -4.27 -16.80
C ILE A 8 -8.95 -3.62 -15.69
N ALA A 9 -8.28 -2.98 -14.73
CA ALA A 9 -8.91 -2.28 -13.62
C ALA A 9 -8.01 -1.16 -13.09
N LEU A 10 -8.58 -0.26 -12.30
CA LEU A 10 -7.88 0.74 -11.51
C LEU A 10 -8.16 0.49 -10.03
N ILE A 11 -7.15 0.61 -9.18
CA ILE A 11 -7.33 0.55 -7.73
C ILE A 11 -7.56 1.95 -7.15
N THR A 12 -8.62 2.13 -6.39
CA THR A 12 -8.79 3.26 -5.47
C THR A 12 -8.27 2.84 -4.10
N SER A 13 -7.28 3.55 -3.58
CA SER A 13 -6.66 3.25 -2.29
C SER A 13 -6.47 4.51 -1.42
N PRO A 14 -6.22 4.35 -0.12
CA PRO A 14 -5.85 5.47 0.76
C PRO A 14 -4.49 6.10 0.46
N PHE A 15 -3.69 5.58 -0.47
CA PHE A 15 -2.31 6.03 -0.63
C PHE A 15 -2.18 7.03 -1.77
N THR A 16 -2.12 8.32 -1.44
CA THR A 16 -1.95 9.42 -2.41
C THR A 16 -0.49 9.82 -2.64
N ASP A 17 0.42 9.41 -1.76
CA ASP A 17 1.87 9.54 -1.90
C ASP A 17 2.60 8.19 -1.76
N LYS A 18 3.90 8.15 -2.07
CA LYS A 18 4.73 6.94 -1.92
C LYS A 18 5.28 6.73 -0.50
N PHE A 19 5.17 7.73 0.36
CA PHE A 19 5.81 7.74 1.66
C PHE A 19 5.02 6.93 2.69
N SER A 20 3.70 6.92 2.56
CA SER A 20 2.78 6.18 3.44
C SER A 20 2.43 4.77 2.93
N ILE A 21 2.89 4.38 1.73
CA ILE A 21 2.63 3.04 1.20
C ILE A 21 3.44 2.01 2.01
N PRO A 22 2.80 0.95 2.54
CA PRO A 22 3.51 -0.15 3.17
C PRO A 22 4.55 -0.74 2.22
N ARG A 23 5.73 -1.09 2.74
CA ARG A 23 6.83 -1.56 1.88
C ARG A 23 6.58 -2.93 1.24
N GLN A 24 5.61 -3.69 1.76
CA GLN A 24 5.22 -5.02 1.31
C GLN A 24 3.71 -5.22 1.54
N PRO A 25 3.05 -6.12 0.78
CA PRO A 25 1.64 -6.43 0.96
C PRO A 25 1.33 -6.98 2.36
N GLY A 26 0.11 -6.74 2.85
CA GLY A 26 -0.38 -7.31 4.11
C GLY A 26 0.18 -6.67 5.38
N LEU A 27 1.10 -5.71 5.29
CA LEU A 27 1.62 -4.97 6.45
C LEU A 27 0.61 -3.97 7.04
N ALA A 28 -0.43 -3.62 6.28
CA ALA A 28 -1.55 -2.80 6.72
C ALA A 28 -2.90 -3.46 6.37
N PRO A 29 -3.26 -4.57 7.06
CA PRO A 29 -4.42 -5.39 6.71
C PRO A 29 -5.77 -4.66 6.84
N SER A 30 -5.83 -3.56 7.60
CA SER A 30 -7.04 -2.76 7.80
C SER A 30 -7.30 -1.75 6.68
N VAL A 31 -6.34 -1.57 5.77
CA VAL A 31 -6.52 -0.76 4.56
C VAL A 31 -7.59 -1.41 3.70
N ILE A 32 -8.67 -0.69 3.43
CA ILE A 32 -9.68 -1.07 2.44
C ILE A 32 -9.37 -0.33 1.13
N SER A 33 -9.47 -1.05 0.02
CA SER A 33 -9.28 -0.51 -1.33
C SER A 33 -10.30 -1.11 -2.28
N THR A 34 -10.56 -0.42 -3.37
CA THR A 34 -11.54 -0.87 -4.39
C THR A 34 -10.84 -1.04 -5.72
N VAL A 35 -10.87 -2.25 -6.28
CA VAL A 35 -10.41 -2.53 -7.64
C VAL A 35 -11.62 -2.42 -8.56
N SER A 36 -11.69 -1.37 -9.39
CA SER A 36 -12.79 -1.12 -10.31
C SER A 36 -12.39 -1.50 -11.73
N PHE A 37 -13.10 -2.46 -12.34
CA PHE A 37 -12.84 -2.89 -13.72
C PHE A 37 -13.17 -1.78 -14.71
N VAL A 38 -12.41 -1.70 -15.81
CA VAL A 38 -12.53 -0.63 -16.81
C VAL A 38 -12.59 -1.19 -18.23
N GLY A 39 -13.18 -0.42 -19.15
CA GLY A 39 -13.25 -0.78 -20.56
C GLY A 39 -13.99 -2.10 -20.79
N ASP A 40 -13.47 -2.91 -21.72
CA ASP A 40 -14.06 -4.20 -22.13
C ASP A 40 -13.91 -5.31 -21.06
N PHE A 41 -13.36 -5.00 -19.89
CA PHE A 41 -13.16 -5.95 -18.80
C PHE A 41 -14.22 -5.80 -17.69
N ASP A 42 -15.08 -4.77 -17.76
CA ASP A 42 -16.19 -4.54 -16.83
C ASP A 42 -17.38 -5.49 -17.12
N HIS A 43 -17.14 -6.78 -16.92
CA HIS A 43 -18.08 -7.86 -17.21
C HIS A 43 -18.19 -8.82 -16.02
N ALA A 44 -19.38 -8.91 -15.44
CA ALA A 44 -19.62 -9.74 -14.25
C ALA A 44 -19.28 -11.23 -14.47
N ALA A 45 -19.44 -11.73 -15.70
CA ALA A 45 -19.08 -13.11 -16.05
C ALA A 45 -17.57 -13.40 -15.87
N SER A 46 -16.72 -12.40 -16.06
CA SER A 46 -15.25 -12.55 -15.93
C SER A 46 -14.78 -12.77 -14.50
N ILE A 47 -15.64 -12.50 -13.50
CA ILE A 47 -15.34 -12.69 -12.08
C ILE A 47 -16.24 -13.74 -11.41
N GLU A 48 -17.00 -14.50 -12.19
CA GLU A 48 -17.84 -15.57 -11.66
C GLU A 48 -17.00 -16.58 -10.86
N GLY A 49 -17.44 -16.88 -9.64
CA GLY A 49 -16.72 -17.80 -8.74
C GLY A 49 -15.54 -17.18 -7.98
N ILE A 50 -15.19 -15.91 -8.17
CA ILE A 50 -14.07 -15.27 -7.47
C ILE A 50 -14.22 -15.27 -5.94
N GLN A 51 -15.47 -15.21 -5.44
CA GLN A 51 -15.80 -15.26 -4.01
C GLN A 51 -15.43 -16.60 -3.33
N GLN A 52 -15.10 -17.64 -4.10
CA GLN A 52 -14.60 -18.91 -3.55
C GLN A 52 -13.18 -18.77 -2.96
N TYR A 53 -12.49 -17.66 -3.22
CA TYR A 53 -11.14 -17.39 -2.77
C TYR A 53 -11.14 -16.23 -1.76
N SER A 54 -10.49 -16.44 -0.61
CA SER A 54 -10.34 -15.40 0.40
C SER A 54 -9.25 -14.38 0.05
N HIS A 55 -8.30 -14.75 -0.82
CA HIS A 55 -7.17 -13.91 -1.22
C HIS A 55 -6.96 -13.97 -2.72
N LEU A 56 -6.46 -12.88 -3.27
CA LEU A 56 -6.19 -12.70 -4.69
C LEU A 56 -4.77 -12.17 -4.88
N TRP A 57 -4.12 -12.60 -5.96
CA TRP A 57 -2.99 -11.90 -6.55
C TRP A 57 -3.51 -10.76 -7.42
N LEU A 58 -2.96 -9.56 -7.19
CA LEU A 58 -3.05 -8.43 -8.10
C LEU A 58 -1.71 -8.28 -8.81
N ILE A 59 -1.72 -8.30 -10.14
CA ILE A 59 -0.57 -7.88 -10.96
C ILE A 59 -0.86 -6.47 -11.46
N PHE A 60 0.06 -5.56 -11.21
CA PHE A 60 -0.17 -4.13 -11.44
C PHE A 60 1.02 -3.46 -12.11
N GLU A 61 0.80 -2.29 -12.71
CA GLU A 61 1.86 -1.50 -13.34
C GLU A 61 2.32 -0.36 -12.42
N PHE A 62 3.63 -0.19 -12.24
CA PHE A 62 4.20 0.99 -11.56
C PHE A 62 4.07 2.26 -12.43
N ASN A 63 2.87 2.83 -12.51
CA ASN A 63 2.51 3.95 -13.38
C ASN A 63 3.34 5.24 -13.13
N GLN A 64 3.65 5.57 -11.87
CA GLN A 64 4.45 6.76 -11.52
C GLN A 64 5.95 6.62 -11.86
N HIS A 65 6.38 5.48 -12.41
CA HIS A 65 7.77 5.23 -12.81
C HIS A 65 7.96 5.14 -14.32
N ARG A 66 6.94 5.44 -15.13
CA ARG A 66 7.05 5.42 -16.61
C ARG A 66 8.16 6.32 -17.16
N SER A 67 8.52 7.40 -16.45
CA SER A 67 9.64 8.29 -16.81
C SER A 67 11.03 7.80 -16.34
N HIS A 68 11.08 6.81 -15.45
CA HIS A 68 12.33 6.28 -14.90
C HIS A 68 12.74 5.02 -15.63
N GLN A 69 13.76 5.18 -16.48
CA GLN A 69 14.38 4.12 -17.24
C GLN A 69 14.77 2.94 -16.34
N TRP A 70 14.50 1.73 -16.83
CA TRP A 70 15.01 0.48 -16.29
C TRP A 70 16.44 0.63 -15.77
N ARG A 71 16.71 0.01 -14.61
CA ARG A 71 18.05 -0.04 -14.04
C ARG A 71 18.49 -1.48 -13.90
N GLU A 72 19.71 -1.79 -14.33
CA GLU A 72 20.33 -3.09 -14.08
C GLU A 72 20.52 -3.35 -12.59
N ARG A 73 20.86 -2.30 -11.83
CA ARG A 73 21.14 -2.36 -10.39
C ARG A 73 20.42 -1.26 -9.63
N VAL A 74 20.01 -1.57 -8.41
CA VAL A 74 19.27 -0.68 -7.50
C VAL A 74 19.86 -0.73 -6.10
N ARG A 75 19.49 0.23 -5.25
CA ARG A 75 19.91 0.34 -3.84
C ARG A 75 18.72 0.08 -2.93
N PRO A 76 18.49 -1.16 -2.47
CA PRO A 76 17.39 -1.45 -1.56
C PRO A 76 17.56 -0.69 -0.22
N PRO A 77 16.48 -0.09 0.32
CA PRO A 77 16.54 0.63 1.60
C PRO A 77 17.07 -0.24 2.76
N ARG A 78 16.71 -1.53 2.79
CA ARG A 78 17.15 -2.48 3.82
C ARG A 78 18.67 -2.73 3.85
N LEU A 79 19.40 -2.34 2.81
CA LEU A 79 20.87 -2.47 2.75
C LEU A 79 21.58 -1.14 3.05
N GLY A 80 20.93 -0.25 3.81
CA GLY A 80 21.50 1.02 4.24
C GLY A 80 21.80 2.00 3.10
N GLY A 81 21.22 1.79 1.92
CA GLY A 81 21.37 2.67 0.76
C GLY A 81 22.75 2.66 0.07
N ASN A 82 23.75 1.98 0.61
CA ASN A 82 25.12 1.98 0.08
C ASN A 82 25.44 0.76 -0.79
N LYS A 83 24.78 -0.38 -0.56
CA LYS A 83 24.98 -1.60 -1.34
C LYS A 83 24.01 -1.67 -2.52
N GLN A 84 24.53 -2.00 -3.70
CA GLN A 84 23.75 -2.22 -4.91
C GLN A 84 23.54 -3.70 -5.20
N LEU A 85 22.32 -4.08 -5.56
CA LEU A 85 21.95 -5.41 -6.06
C LEU A 85 21.42 -5.33 -7.49
N GLY A 86 21.50 -6.43 -8.23
CA GLY A 86 20.81 -6.54 -9.52
C GLY A 86 19.29 -6.39 -9.33
N VAL A 87 18.61 -5.71 -10.23
CA VAL A 87 17.18 -5.38 -10.09
C VAL A 87 16.30 -6.62 -9.92
N PHE A 88 16.65 -7.71 -10.62
CA PHE A 88 15.94 -9.00 -10.53
C PHE A 88 16.14 -9.74 -9.21
N ALA A 89 17.16 -9.37 -8.44
CA ALA A 89 17.36 -9.85 -7.07
C ALA A 89 16.60 -8.99 -6.02
N THR A 90 15.70 -8.12 -6.47
CA THR A 90 14.95 -7.19 -5.63
C THR A 90 13.49 -7.08 -6.06
N ARG A 91 12.66 -6.45 -5.22
CA ARG A 91 11.28 -6.03 -5.55
C ARG A 91 11.20 -4.55 -5.96
N SER A 92 12.25 -4.01 -6.59
CA SER A 92 12.28 -2.60 -7.02
C SER A 92 11.33 -2.35 -8.19
N PRO A 93 10.70 -1.16 -8.30
CA PRO A 93 9.86 -0.81 -9.44
C PRO A 93 10.63 -0.51 -10.73
N PHE A 94 11.96 -0.32 -10.70
CA PHE A 94 12.78 0.07 -11.86
C PHE A 94 13.16 -1.11 -12.78
N ARG A 95 12.20 -2.00 -13.08
CA ARG A 95 12.39 -3.23 -13.85
C ARG A 95 12.15 -2.97 -15.36
N PRO A 96 12.55 -3.87 -16.28
CA PRO A 96 12.25 -3.71 -17.71
C PRO A 96 10.76 -3.67 -18.02
N ASN A 97 10.00 -4.57 -17.37
CA ASN A 97 8.55 -4.54 -17.34
C ASN A 97 8.16 -4.10 -15.94
N ASN A 98 7.57 -2.91 -15.83
CA ASN A 98 7.20 -2.24 -14.58
C ASN A 98 6.02 -2.95 -13.86
N LEU A 99 6.07 -4.26 -13.73
CA LEU A 99 5.04 -5.08 -13.12
C LEU A 99 5.37 -5.37 -11.66
N GLY A 100 4.41 -5.10 -10.79
CA GLY A 100 4.39 -5.48 -9.38
C GLY A 100 3.39 -6.61 -9.13
N MET A 101 3.50 -7.22 -7.95
CA MET A 101 2.58 -8.24 -7.47
C MET A 101 2.21 -7.93 -6.02
N SER A 102 0.92 -8.02 -5.69
CA SER A 102 0.42 -7.85 -4.34
C SER A 102 -0.58 -8.95 -4.00
N VAL A 103 -0.51 -9.51 -2.80
CA VAL A 103 -1.56 -10.38 -2.26
C VAL A 103 -2.51 -9.50 -1.46
N VAL A 104 -3.79 -9.59 -1.78
CA VAL A 104 -4.85 -8.87 -1.05
C VAL A 104 -5.90 -9.86 -0.56
N LYS A 105 -6.60 -9.50 0.51
CA LYS A 105 -7.79 -10.24 0.96
C LYS A 105 -9.00 -9.73 0.21
N LEU A 106 -9.82 -10.64 -0.34
CA LEU A 106 -11.12 -10.28 -0.90
C LEU A 106 -12.10 -10.03 0.25
N VAL A 107 -12.71 -8.84 0.27
CA VAL A 107 -13.69 -8.42 1.28
C VAL A 107 -15.09 -8.53 0.72
N ASP A 108 -15.32 -7.99 -0.48
CA ASP A 108 -16.63 -7.99 -1.12
C ASP A 108 -16.53 -7.92 -2.65
N VAL A 109 -17.63 -8.26 -3.32
CA VAL A 109 -17.77 -8.22 -4.78
C VAL A 109 -19.04 -7.44 -5.14
N VAL A 110 -18.86 -6.38 -5.90
CA VAL A 110 -19.94 -5.54 -6.41
C VAL A 110 -20.01 -5.72 -7.92
N VAL A 111 -21.16 -6.10 -8.47
CA VAL A 111 -21.32 -6.33 -9.92
C VAL A 111 -22.08 -5.22 -10.65
N LYS A 112 -22.69 -4.28 -9.91
CA LYS A 112 -23.46 -3.15 -10.45
C LYS A 112 -23.28 -1.90 -9.59
N PRO A 113 -23.26 -0.68 -10.18
CA PRO A 113 -23.38 -0.40 -11.62
C PRO A 113 -22.11 -0.75 -12.43
N GLN A 114 -20.99 -1.00 -11.74
CA GLN A 114 -19.69 -1.38 -12.29
C GLN A 114 -19.18 -2.58 -11.50
N VAL A 115 -18.42 -3.47 -12.13
CA VAL A 115 -17.74 -4.58 -11.47
C VAL A 115 -16.59 -4.04 -10.62
N LYS A 116 -16.63 -4.33 -9.32
CA LYS A 116 -15.62 -3.94 -8.35
C LYS A 116 -15.32 -5.08 -7.39
N LEU A 117 -14.07 -5.16 -6.97
CA LEU A 117 -13.64 -5.98 -5.85
C LEU A 117 -13.24 -5.05 -4.71
N VAL A 118 -13.91 -5.18 -3.57
CA VAL A 118 -13.46 -4.56 -2.32
C VAL A 118 -12.41 -5.49 -1.73
N VAL A 119 -11.22 -4.97 -1.50
CA VAL A 119 -10.08 -5.75 -1.01
C VAL A 119 -9.44 -5.09 0.20
N SER A 120 -8.74 -5.87 1.01
CA SER A 120 -7.96 -5.35 2.12
C SER A 120 -6.49 -5.74 2.08
N GLY A 121 -5.64 -4.94 2.72
CA GLY A 121 -4.20 -5.18 2.81
C GLY A 121 -3.39 -4.82 1.56
N ALA A 122 -3.99 -4.07 0.63
CA ALA A 122 -3.31 -3.57 -0.56
C ALA A 122 -2.19 -2.59 -0.20
N ASP A 123 -1.11 -2.61 -0.98
CA ASP A 123 0.09 -1.76 -0.86
C ASP A 123 0.35 -0.97 -2.16
N LEU A 124 -0.72 -0.54 -2.82
CA LEU A 124 -0.67 0.13 -4.12
C LEU A 124 -1.07 1.59 -3.96
N LEU A 125 -0.40 2.48 -4.67
CA LEU A 125 -0.80 3.87 -4.80
C LEU A 125 -2.22 3.97 -5.39
N ASP A 126 -2.99 4.97 -4.98
CA ASP A 126 -4.24 5.34 -5.63
C ASP A 126 -4.08 5.49 -7.16
N GLN A 127 -5.09 5.04 -7.89
CA GLN A 127 -5.14 4.97 -9.35
C GLN A 127 -4.05 4.08 -10.00
N THR A 128 -3.44 3.16 -9.24
CA THR A 128 -2.51 2.19 -9.84
C THR A 128 -3.26 1.26 -10.81
N PRO A 129 -2.80 1.10 -12.07
CA PRO A 129 -3.40 0.19 -13.03
C PRO A 129 -3.16 -1.27 -12.65
N ILE A 130 -4.23 -2.05 -12.61
CA ILE A 130 -4.18 -3.50 -12.48
C ILE A 130 -4.24 -4.10 -13.88
N VAL A 131 -3.35 -5.04 -14.18
CA VAL A 131 -3.25 -5.69 -15.49
C VAL A 131 -3.71 -7.15 -15.46
N ASP A 132 -3.75 -7.77 -14.29
CA ASP A 132 -4.24 -9.15 -14.12
C ASP A 132 -4.63 -9.43 -12.66
N ILE A 133 -5.57 -10.35 -12.46
CA ILE A 133 -6.07 -10.77 -11.14
C ILE A 133 -6.16 -12.30 -11.14
N LYS A 134 -5.61 -12.94 -10.11
CA LYS A 134 -5.65 -14.40 -9.97
C LYS A 134 -6.06 -14.82 -8.56
N PRO A 135 -6.73 -15.97 -8.39
CA PRO A 135 -6.91 -16.53 -7.07
C PRO A 135 -5.56 -16.84 -6.42
N TYR A 136 -5.42 -16.56 -5.13
CA TYR A 136 -4.32 -17.08 -4.33
C TYR A 136 -4.63 -18.51 -3.92
N VAL A 137 -3.72 -19.44 -4.22
CA VAL A 137 -3.90 -20.87 -3.99
C VAL A 137 -2.84 -21.35 -2.98
N PRO A 138 -3.21 -21.52 -1.69
CA PRO A 138 -2.22 -21.72 -0.62
C PRO A 138 -1.24 -22.87 -0.84
N TYR A 139 -1.67 -24.00 -1.40
CA TYR A 139 -0.80 -25.17 -1.55
C TYR A 139 0.32 -24.99 -2.60
N VAL A 140 0.20 -24.01 -3.51
CA VAL A 140 1.24 -23.69 -4.51
C VAL A 140 1.91 -22.34 -4.27
N ASP A 141 1.18 -21.38 -3.71
CA ASP A 141 1.67 -20.01 -3.54
C ASP A 141 2.36 -19.78 -2.20
N ALA A 142 2.02 -20.57 -1.17
CA ALA A 142 2.71 -20.51 0.12
C ALA A 142 3.90 -21.48 0.11
N ILE A 143 5.10 -20.94 0.27
CA ILE A 143 6.34 -21.70 0.42
C ILE A 143 6.95 -21.31 1.78
N PRO A 144 6.52 -21.93 2.90
CA PRO A 144 6.98 -21.58 4.25
C PRO A 144 8.50 -21.68 4.43
N GLU A 145 9.17 -22.52 3.64
CA GLU A 145 10.61 -22.78 3.68
C GLU A 145 11.42 -21.75 2.88
N ALA A 146 10.75 -20.78 2.22
CA ALA A 146 11.43 -19.73 1.48
C ALA A 146 12.32 -18.89 2.40
N SER A 147 13.52 -18.54 1.92
CA SER A 147 14.51 -17.77 2.69
C SER A 147 14.95 -16.51 1.94
N SER A 148 15.39 -15.51 2.69
CA SER A 148 15.83 -14.22 2.15
C SER A 148 17.05 -13.70 2.89
N ALA A 149 18.14 -13.47 2.16
CA ALA A 149 19.44 -13.09 2.74
C ALA A 149 19.48 -11.68 3.34
N PHE A 150 18.55 -10.79 2.99
CA PHE A 150 18.53 -9.39 3.47
C PHE A 150 17.11 -8.84 3.76
N ALA A 151 16.09 -9.70 3.64
CA ALA A 151 14.72 -9.41 3.99
C ALA A 151 14.05 -10.62 4.64
N GLY A 152 14.78 -11.29 5.54
CA GLY A 152 14.31 -12.47 6.28
C GLY A 152 13.36 -12.12 7.42
N ASP A 153 13.61 -11.00 8.10
CA ASP A 153 12.81 -10.57 9.25
C ASP A 153 11.80 -9.47 8.89
N GLU A 154 10.71 -9.43 9.66
CA GLU A 154 9.81 -8.28 9.70
C GLU A 154 10.55 -7.04 10.22
N PRO A 155 10.23 -5.83 9.72
CA PRO A 155 10.78 -4.60 10.26
C PRO A 155 10.44 -4.46 11.75
N ASN A 156 11.36 -3.88 12.52
CA ASN A 156 11.04 -3.41 13.87
C ASN A 156 9.90 -2.40 13.78
N GLN A 157 8.91 -2.56 14.65
CA GLN A 157 7.74 -1.70 14.67
C GLN A 157 7.84 -0.67 15.80
N LEU A 158 7.41 0.55 15.53
CA LEU A 158 7.26 1.60 16.53
C LEU A 158 5.90 1.45 17.23
N GLU A 159 5.86 1.87 18.50
CA GLU A 159 4.58 2.19 19.15
C GLU A 159 4.03 3.47 18.52
N VAL A 160 2.72 3.52 18.27
CA VAL A 160 2.06 4.66 17.64
C VAL A 160 1.10 5.29 18.63
N CYS A 161 1.35 6.54 18.98
CA CYS A 161 0.57 7.32 19.93
C CYS A 161 -0.06 8.53 19.24
N PHE A 162 -1.22 8.96 19.72
CA PHE A 162 -1.94 10.11 19.20
C PHE A 162 -2.02 11.20 20.27
N SER A 163 -1.83 12.46 19.87
CA SER A 163 -2.16 13.60 20.72
C SER A 163 -3.68 13.69 20.93
N ALA A 164 -4.11 14.37 22.00
CA ALA A 164 -5.55 14.61 22.23
C ALA A 164 -6.22 15.32 21.05
N THR A 165 -5.50 16.18 20.33
CA THR A 165 -6.00 16.85 19.12
C THR A 165 -6.19 15.87 17.96
N ALA A 166 -5.23 14.96 17.74
CA ALA A 166 -5.34 13.95 16.70
C ALA A 166 -6.47 12.94 17.00
N GLU A 167 -6.63 12.55 18.26
CA GLU A 167 -7.73 11.71 18.73
C GLU A 167 -9.09 12.34 18.42
N ALA A 168 -9.30 13.59 18.85
CA ALA A 168 -10.56 14.30 18.62
C ALA A 168 -10.90 14.42 17.13
N PHE A 169 -9.90 14.61 16.26
CA PHE A 169 -10.11 14.68 14.82
C PHE A 169 -10.56 13.34 14.22
N ILE A 170 -9.96 12.22 14.65
CA ILE A 170 -10.37 10.87 14.22
C ILE A 170 -11.81 10.59 14.67
N ASP A 171 -12.15 10.92 15.91
CA ASP A 171 -13.50 10.73 16.46
C ASP A 171 -14.54 11.55 15.68
N GLU A 172 -14.22 12.80 15.33
CA GLU A 172 -15.10 13.65 14.51
C GLU A 172 -15.37 13.04 13.13
N LEU A 173 -14.32 12.60 12.42
CA LEU A 173 -14.45 12.01 11.09
C LEU A 173 -15.24 10.69 11.11
N THR A 174 -14.98 9.84 12.10
CA THR A 174 -15.59 8.51 12.19
C THR A 174 -17.02 8.54 12.74
N SER A 175 -17.40 9.58 13.50
CA SER A 175 -18.77 9.78 13.98
C SER A 175 -19.72 10.29 12.89
N ASN A 176 -19.20 10.86 11.80
CA ASN A 176 -20.02 11.32 10.67
C ASN A 176 -20.33 10.16 9.71
N ALA A 177 -21.60 9.75 9.64
CA ALA A 177 -22.03 8.61 8.82
C ALA A 177 -21.57 8.69 7.36
N ALA A 178 -21.62 9.88 6.73
CA ALA A 178 -21.21 10.05 5.33
C ALA A 178 -19.69 9.91 5.11
N LYS A 179 -18.89 10.22 6.13
CA LYS A 179 -17.42 10.12 6.08
C LYS A 179 -16.90 8.78 6.62
N SER A 180 -17.69 8.12 7.46
CA SER A 180 -17.29 6.89 8.18
C SER A 180 -16.94 5.72 7.26
N GLU A 181 -17.58 5.61 6.09
CA GLU A 181 -17.26 4.59 5.10
C GLU A 181 -15.92 4.87 4.41
N HIS A 182 -15.66 6.13 4.04
CA HIS A 182 -14.40 6.52 3.40
C HIS A 182 -13.20 6.34 4.34
N TYR A 183 -13.36 6.73 5.62
CA TYR A 183 -12.33 6.62 6.65
C TYR A 183 -12.51 5.37 7.53
N GLN A 184 -13.06 4.30 6.97
CA GLN A 184 -13.27 3.07 7.71
C GLN A 184 -11.95 2.57 8.30
N ASN A 185 -11.95 2.26 9.60
CA ASN A 185 -10.76 1.83 10.34
C ASN A 185 -9.59 2.84 10.36
N LEU A 186 -9.83 4.15 10.14
CA LEU A 186 -8.78 5.16 9.99
C LEU A 186 -7.69 5.08 11.05
N ARG A 187 -8.06 5.01 12.33
CA ARG A 187 -7.11 4.88 13.45
C ARG A 187 -6.16 3.70 13.23
N GLN A 188 -6.73 2.54 12.93
CA GLN A 188 -5.99 1.29 12.78
C GLN A 188 -5.11 1.33 11.53
N VAL A 189 -5.59 1.91 10.43
CA VAL A 189 -4.78 2.13 9.23
C VAL A 189 -3.58 3.04 9.52
N ILE A 190 -3.77 4.14 10.24
CA ILE A 190 -2.67 5.04 10.64
C ILE A 190 -1.63 4.27 11.48
N ILE A 191 -2.07 3.50 12.46
CA ILE A 191 -1.18 2.67 13.30
C ILE A 191 -0.38 1.70 12.44
N GLU A 192 -1.05 0.92 11.59
CA GLU A 192 -0.43 -0.11 10.76
C GLU A 192 0.58 0.44 9.76
N VAL A 193 0.30 1.62 9.18
CA VAL A 193 1.19 2.29 8.25
C VAL A 193 2.39 2.89 8.99
N LEU A 194 2.16 3.71 10.02
CA LEU A 194 3.22 4.49 10.66
C LEU A 194 4.11 3.63 11.58
N ARG A 195 3.59 2.54 12.15
CA ARG A 195 4.41 1.63 12.97
C ARG A 195 5.55 1.00 12.19
N GLN A 196 5.48 0.94 10.86
CA GLN A 196 6.53 0.39 10.00
C GLN A 196 7.75 1.33 9.84
N ASP A 197 7.74 2.47 10.53
CA ASP A 197 8.75 3.52 10.46
C ASP A 197 8.99 4.00 9.01
N PRO A 198 8.13 4.90 8.49
CA PRO A 198 8.28 5.40 7.13
C PRO A 198 9.49 6.33 6.96
N ARG A 199 10.19 6.71 8.05
CA ARG A 199 11.37 7.59 7.96
C ARG A 199 12.42 6.98 7.02
N PRO A 200 13.16 7.82 6.28
CA PRO A 200 14.33 7.35 5.56
C PRO A 200 15.34 6.71 6.52
N ALA A 201 15.90 5.56 6.15
CA ALA A 201 16.77 4.76 7.03
C ALA A 201 17.97 5.54 7.63
N TYR A 202 18.43 6.59 6.96
CA TYR A 202 19.53 7.44 7.44
C TYR A 202 19.11 8.48 8.49
N HIS A 203 17.81 8.76 8.66
CA HIS A 203 17.30 9.66 9.71
C HIS A 203 17.10 8.95 11.06
N ALA A 204 16.96 7.63 11.07
CA ALA A 204 16.66 6.87 12.30
C ALA A 204 17.76 6.96 13.39
N SER A 205 18.98 7.37 13.03
CA SER A 205 20.14 7.36 13.92
C SER A 205 20.68 8.74 14.33
N LYS A 206 20.14 9.85 13.78
CA LYS A 206 20.72 11.18 13.97
C LYS A 206 19.65 12.28 13.91
N GLN A 207 19.20 12.76 15.09
CA GLN A 207 18.84 14.17 15.44
C GLN A 207 17.72 14.26 16.50
N PRO A 208 17.65 15.37 17.27
CA PRO A 208 16.51 15.68 18.14
C PRO A 208 15.22 15.93 17.34
N GLU A 209 14.06 15.78 18.00
CA GLU A 209 12.67 15.88 17.50
C GLU A 209 12.50 16.49 16.11
N ARG A 210 12.69 15.66 15.08
CA ARG A 210 12.34 16.03 13.71
C ARG A 210 10.88 15.73 13.46
N HIS A 211 10.15 16.73 13.01
CA HIS A 211 8.78 16.58 12.54
C HIS A 211 8.75 16.07 11.10
N TYR A 212 7.85 15.14 10.85
CA TYR A 212 7.57 14.51 9.58
C TYR A 212 6.11 14.71 9.23
N VAL A 213 5.84 14.59 7.93
CA VAL A 213 4.50 14.65 7.36
C VAL A 213 4.30 13.42 6.48
N SER A 214 3.16 12.78 6.61
CA SER A 214 2.72 11.66 5.78
C SER A 214 1.33 11.97 5.22
N GLN A 215 1.07 11.62 3.96
CA GLN A 215 -0.27 11.73 3.39
C GLN A 215 -0.97 10.38 3.40
N LEU A 216 -2.23 10.35 3.82
CA LEU A 216 -3.08 9.17 3.81
C LEU A 216 -4.52 9.63 3.58
N TYR A 217 -5.20 9.04 2.61
CA TYR A 217 -6.42 9.61 2.02
C TYR A 217 -6.14 11.04 1.53
N ASP A 218 -7.06 11.94 1.82
CA ASP A 218 -6.96 13.40 1.73
C ASP A 218 -6.47 14.03 3.06
N LEU A 219 -5.82 13.26 3.93
CA LEU A 219 -5.34 13.72 5.24
C LEU A 219 -3.83 13.90 5.27
N GLU A 220 -3.40 14.93 5.98
CA GLU A 220 -2.02 15.20 6.37
C GLU A 220 -1.80 14.77 7.82
N LEU A 221 -0.89 13.84 8.05
CA LEU A 221 -0.49 13.34 9.35
C LEU A 221 0.82 14.00 9.77
N ASN A 222 0.80 14.84 10.80
CA ASN A 222 2.01 15.45 11.37
C ASN A 222 2.47 14.62 12.57
N TRP A 223 3.75 14.22 12.59
CA TRP A 223 4.27 13.34 13.63
C TRP A 223 5.77 13.50 13.86
N TYR A 224 6.26 13.00 15.00
CA TYR A 224 7.69 12.87 15.30
C TYR A 224 7.94 11.53 16.00
N VAL A 225 9.21 11.17 16.17
CA VAL A 225 9.61 9.93 16.87
C VAL A 225 10.59 10.24 17.98
N THR A 226 10.31 9.73 19.17
CA THR A 226 11.19 9.78 20.35
C THR A 226 11.36 8.36 20.90
N GLY A 227 12.58 7.84 20.86
CA GLY A 227 12.85 6.44 21.22
C GLY A 227 12.17 5.45 20.26
N GLN A 228 11.31 4.59 20.79
CA GLN A 228 10.50 3.62 20.03
C GLN A 228 9.05 4.07 19.80
N CYS A 229 8.73 5.31 20.16
CA CYS A 229 7.38 5.86 20.06
C CYS A 229 7.27 6.90 18.95
N LEU A 230 6.32 6.71 18.04
CA LEU A 230 5.89 7.65 17.03
C LEU A 230 4.63 8.36 17.53
N THR A 231 4.71 9.69 17.68
CA THR A 231 3.59 10.50 18.16
C THR A 231 3.00 11.31 17.01
N ILE A 232 1.73 11.06 16.68
CA ILE A 232 0.94 11.92 15.80
C ILE A 232 0.52 13.16 16.59
N THR A 233 1.00 14.32 16.18
CA THR A 233 0.71 15.60 16.84
C THR A 233 -0.57 16.23 16.34
N GLU A 234 -0.87 16.10 15.05
CA GLU A 234 -2.00 16.76 14.39
C GLU A 234 -2.40 15.98 13.13
N ILE A 235 -3.70 15.93 12.85
CA ILE A 235 -4.25 15.41 11.60
C ILE A 235 -5.06 16.54 10.98
N ARG A 236 -4.85 16.82 9.69
CA ARG A 236 -5.57 17.85 8.95
C ARG A 236 -6.14 17.27 7.66
N GLN A 237 -7.35 17.66 7.31
CA GLN A 237 -7.86 17.44 5.95
C GLN A 237 -7.18 18.43 5.02
N GLN A 238 -6.61 17.96 3.91
CA GLN A 238 -6.11 18.83 2.86
C GLN A 238 -7.29 19.59 2.26
N LYS A 239 -7.17 20.91 2.12
CA LYS A 239 -8.13 21.67 1.31
C LYS A 239 -7.81 21.35 -0.15
N ASP A 240 -8.82 20.94 -0.91
CA ASP A 240 -8.69 20.74 -2.36
C ASP A 240 -7.94 21.92 -3.00
N PHE A 241 -6.91 21.61 -3.80
CA PHE A 241 -6.18 22.59 -4.62
C PHE A 241 -6.96 22.92 -5.89
#